data_AF-A0A958F2D0-F1
#
_entry.id   AF-A0A958F2D0-F1
#
_cell.length_a   1.000
_cell.length_b   1.000
_cell.length_c   1.000
_cell.angle_alpha   90.00
_cell.angle_beta   90.00
_cell.angle_gamma   90.00
#
_symmetry.space_group_name_H-M   'P 1'
#
loop_
_entity.id
_entity.type
_entity.pdbx_description
1 polymer ?
#
loop_
_entity_poly.entity_id
_entity_poly.type
_entity_poly.pdbx_seq_one_letter_code
_entity_poly.pdbx_strand_id
1 'polypeptide(L)'
;GEGNRDGDNNNLSYNYGIEGPTQNRAIERTRLRQIKNMLSTLMLSQGVPMMLSGDECRRTQHGNNNAYCQDNEISWFDWKVAQDNRELLRFVRSLIQFRRHQPTLRRKAFFSGRPARTGLQDVNWYSALGTALDWAKDDRCMICLLTAPTPEEDASGLGRDVLVMVNNSHEPQP
;
A
#
# COMPACT_ATOMS: atom_id res chain seq x y z
N GLY A 1 -13.21 -22.01 18.60
CA GLY A 1 -14.23 -22.74 19.37
C GLY A 1 -15.33 -23.35 18.52
N GLU A 2 -15.34 -23.14 17.19
CA GLU A 2 -16.50 -23.47 16.35
C GLU A 2 -16.20 -24.56 15.31
N GLY A 3 -15.13 -25.35 15.55
CA GLY A 3 -14.64 -26.34 14.58
C GLY A 3 -14.01 -25.71 13.33
N ASN A 4 -13.44 -24.50 13.46
CA ASN A 4 -12.85 -23.72 12.36
C ASN A 4 -13.86 -23.41 11.23
N ARG A 5 -15.12 -23.19 11.60
CA ARG A 5 -16.23 -22.87 10.69
C ARG A 5 -16.59 -21.38 10.68
N ASP A 6 -15.97 -20.62 11.57
CA ASP A 6 -16.08 -19.17 11.65
C ASP A 6 -14.95 -18.48 10.84
N GLY A 7 -15.13 -17.18 10.55
CA GLY A 7 -14.21 -16.41 9.70
C GLY A 7 -14.54 -16.49 8.20
N ASP A 8 -13.75 -15.78 7.40
CA ASP A 8 -13.86 -15.80 5.94
C ASP A 8 -13.02 -16.94 5.34
N ASN A 9 -13.51 -17.57 4.28
CA ASN A 9 -12.80 -18.63 3.55
C ASN A 9 -12.01 -18.09 2.35
N ASN A 10 -12.25 -16.85 1.92
CA ASN A 10 -11.64 -16.23 0.75
C ASN A 10 -10.88 -14.95 1.12
N ASN A 11 -9.74 -15.10 1.79
CA ASN A 11 -8.94 -13.98 2.28
C ASN A 11 -8.09 -13.25 1.22
N LEU A 12 -8.07 -13.71 -0.04
CA LEU A 12 -7.20 -13.19 -1.10
C LEU A 12 -5.73 -13.04 -0.66
N SER A 13 -5.26 -13.96 0.19
CA SER A 13 -3.94 -13.97 0.80
C SER A 13 -2.99 -14.93 0.10
N TYR A 14 -1.68 -14.72 0.28
CA TYR A 14 -0.66 -15.63 -0.23
C TYR A 14 0.47 -15.77 0.78
N ASN A 15 0.85 -17.02 1.11
CA ASN A 15 1.85 -17.31 2.13
C ASN A 15 3.30 -17.27 1.62
N TYR A 16 3.47 -17.19 0.28
CA TYR A 16 4.74 -17.18 -0.45
C TYR A 16 5.58 -18.46 -0.28
N GLY A 17 4.92 -19.60 -0.03
CA GLY A 17 5.49 -20.94 -0.13
C GLY A 17 5.48 -21.75 1.17
N ILE A 18 5.44 -21.11 2.33
CA ILE A 18 5.38 -21.79 3.64
C ILE A 18 4.25 -21.17 4.47
N GLU A 19 3.36 -21.98 5.02
CA GLU A 19 2.30 -21.50 5.91
C GLU A 19 2.87 -21.12 7.28
N GLY A 20 2.43 -19.99 7.85
CA GLY A 20 2.89 -19.52 9.15
C GLY A 20 4.36 -19.04 9.21
N PRO A 21 4.96 -19.01 10.42
CA PRO A 21 6.34 -18.56 10.64
C PRO A 21 7.38 -19.43 9.92
N THR A 22 8.46 -18.81 9.43
CA THR A 22 9.56 -19.53 8.77
C THR A 22 10.90 -18.86 9.00
N GLN A 23 11.97 -19.66 8.98
CA GLN A 23 13.36 -19.18 8.99
C GLN A 23 13.92 -18.98 7.56
N ASN A 24 13.13 -19.29 6.52
CA ASN A 24 13.53 -19.08 5.14
C ASN A 24 13.61 -17.58 4.82
N ARG A 25 14.83 -17.06 4.75
CA ARG A 25 15.10 -15.64 4.51
C ARG A 25 14.56 -15.12 3.18
N ALA A 26 14.46 -15.96 2.14
CA ALA A 26 13.92 -15.54 0.84
C ALA A 26 12.40 -15.28 0.92
N ILE A 27 11.68 -16.10 1.67
CA ILE A 27 10.24 -15.93 1.93
C ILE A 27 10.00 -14.70 2.80
N GLU A 28 10.76 -14.54 3.89
CA GLU A 28 10.61 -13.37 4.77
C GLU A 28 10.91 -12.05 4.05
N ARG A 29 11.92 -12.02 3.17
CA ARG A 29 12.20 -10.85 2.31
C ARG A 29 11.02 -10.54 1.39
N THR A 30 10.41 -11.56 0.79
CA THR A 30 9.24 -11.39 -0.08
C THR A 30 8.05 -10.87 0.72
N ARG A 31 7.75 -11.46 1.88
CA ARG A 31 6.67 -11.01 2.77
C ARG A 31 6.85 -9.56 3.22
N LEU A 32 8.06 -9.17 3.63
CA LEU A 32 8.35 -7.80 4.01
C LEU A 32 8.15 -6.83 2.84
N ARG A 33 8.57 -7.20 1.63
CA ARG A 33 8.33 -6.40 0.41
C ARG A 33 6.83 -6.25 0.15
N GLN A 34 6.06 -7.31 0.31
CA GLN A 34 4.62 -7.29 0.04
C GLN A 34 3.84 -6.47 1.08
N ILE A 35 4.23 -6.53 2.35
CA ILE A 35 3.74 -5.63 3.40
C ILE A 35 3.98 -4.16 2.99
N LYS A 36 5.20 -3.82 2.57
CA LYS A 36 5.52 -2.47 2.11
C LYS A 36 4.76 -2.08 0.85
N ASN A 37 4.54 -3.00 -0.08
CA ASN A 37 3.74 -2.76 -1.28
C ASN A 37 2.30 -2.40 -0.90
N MET A 38 1.64 -3.19 -0.06
CA MET A 38 0.25 -2.94 0.36
C MET A 38 0.11 -1.62 1.12
N LEU A 39 1.03 -1.35 2.06
CA LEU A 39 1.06 -0.08 2.80
C LEU A 39 1.30 1.12 1.89
N SER A 40 2.18 0.98 0.89
CA SER A 40 2.44 2.04 -0.09
C SER A 40 1.23 2.28 -0.97
N THR A 41 0.60 1.22 -1.49
CA THR A 41 -0.65 1.33 -2.27
C THR A 41 -1.71 2.08 -1.48
N LEU A 42 -1.99 1.66 -0.24
CA LEU A 42 -2.94 2.34 0.65
C LEU A 42 -2.61 3.83 0.84
N MET A 43 -1.34 4.15 1.12
CA MET A 43 -0.92 5.52 1.44
C MET A 43 -0.73 6.42 0.22
N LEU A 44 -0.59 5.87 -0.98
CA LEU A 44 -0.41 6.61 -2.23
C LEU A 44 -1.69 6.69 -3.07
N SER A 45 -2.72 5.90 -2.77
CA SER A 45 -4.04 6.05 -3.39
C SER A 45 -4.74 7.35 -2.96
N GLN A 46 -5.68 7.83 -3.79
CA GLN A 46 -6.60 8.90 -3.39
C GLN A 46 -7.60 8.41 -2.33
N GLY A 47 -8.20 9.37 -1.61
CA GLY A 47 -9.20 9.11 -0.58
C GLY A 47 -8.65 9.21 0.84
N VAL A 48 -9.32 8.56 1.79
CA VAL A 48 -8.97 8.60 3.22
C VAL A 48 -8.50 7.19 3.62
N PRO A 49 -7.18 6.95 3.80
CA PRO A 49 -6.68 5.64 4.14
C PRO A 49 -7.02 5.30 5.60
N MET A 50 -7.40 4.04 5.83
CA MET A 50 -7.55 3.45 7.15
C MET A 50 -6.50 2.35 7.32
N MET A 51 -5.76 2.39 8.42
CA MET A 51 -4.76 1.37 8.75
C MET A 51 -5.22 0.60 9.98
N LEU A 52 -5.07 -0.72 9.94
CA LEU A 52 -5.29 -1.57 11.10
C LEU A 52 -4.13 -1.41 12.08
N SER A 53 -4.44 -1.25 13.37
CA SER A 53 -3.41 -1.09 14.40
C SER A 53 -2.52 -2.34 14.49
N GLY A 54 -1.21 -2.11 14.48
CA GLY A 54 -0.18 -3.13 14.58
C GLY A 54 0.41 -3.57 13.22
N ASP A 55 -0.23 -3.23 12.10
CA ASP A 55 0.32 -3.51 10.77
C ASP A 55 1.65 -2.78 10.54
N GLU A 56 1.84 -1.61 11.16
CA GLU A 56 3.07 -0.83 11.11
C GLU A 56 4.28 -1.56 11.71
N CYS A 57 4.05 -2.61 12.49
CA CYS A 57 5.09 -3.39 13.17
C CYS A 57 4.92 -4.91 13.02
N ARG A 58 4.14 -5.38 12.03
CA ARG A 58 3.88 -6.82 11.78
C ARG A 58 3.22 -7.55 12.96
N ARG A 59 2.20 -6.94 13.58
CA ARG A 59 1.33 -7.65 14.54
C ARG A 59 0.77 -8.91 13.86
N THR A 60 0.68 -9.99 14.62
CA THR A 60 0.20 -11.28 14.13
C THR A 60 -0.90 -11.82 15.02
N GLN A 61 -1.87 -12.50 14.41
CA GLN A 61 -2.88 -13.31 15.10
C GLN A 61 -2.66 -14.80 14.81
N HIS A 62 -1.45 -15.17 14.40
CA HIS A 62 -1.05 -16.55 14.07
C HIS A 62 -1.94 -17.23 13.02
N GLY A 63 -2.43 -16.47 12.05
CA GLY A 63 -3.33 -16.96 10.99
C GLY A 63 -4.81 -16.97 11.36
N ASN A 64 -5.19 -16.59 12.58
CA ASN A 64 -6.58 -16.40 12.95
C ASN A 64 -7.12 -15.11 12.30
N ASN A 65 -8.02 -15.24 11.32
CA ASN A 65 -8.65 -14.11 10.63
C ASN A 65 -9.94 -13.61 11.31
N ASN A 66 -10.33 -14.21 12.44
CA ASN A 66 -11.55 -13.93 13.17
C ASN A 66 -11.33 -14.00 14.70
N ALA A 67 -10.35 -13.25 15.22
CA ALA A 67 -9.97 -13.28 16.63
C ALA A 67 -10.96 -12.53 17.57
N TYR A 68 -12.25 -12.57 17.29
CA TYR A 68 -13.28 -11.76 17.97
C TYR A 68 -13.47 -12.14 19.45
N CYS A 69 -13.32 -13.42 19.79
CA CYS A 69 -13.50 -13.95 21.15
C CYS A 69 -12.17 -14.20 21.86
N GLN A 70 -11.05 -13.73 21.31
CA GLN A 70 -9.73 -13.91 21.89
C GLN A 70 -9.37 -12.69 22.72
N ASP A 71 -9.44 -12.80 24.05
CA ASP A 71 -8.87 -11.82 24.97
C ASP A 71 -7.61 -12.42 25.61
N ASN A 72 -6.54 -12.49 24.81
CA ASN A 72 -5.26 -13.11 25.15
C ASN A 72 -4.16 -12.63 24.17
N GLU A 73 -2.98 -13.22 24.24
CA GLU A 73 -1.80 -12.84 23.45
C GLU A 73 -2.01 -12.88 21.92
N ILE A 74 -3.05 -13.58 21.42
CA ILE A 74 -3.41 -13.57 19.99
C ILE A 74 -3.97 -12.20 19.55
N SER A 75 -4.71 -11.53 20.43
CA SER A 75 -5.33 -10.23 20.14
C SER A 75 -4.60 -9.06 20.77
N TRP A 76 -3.95 -9.28 21.92
CA TRP A 76 -3.20 -8.25 22.63
C TRP A 76 -2.08 -7.65 21.77
N PHE A 77 -1.73 -6.41 22.07
CA PHE A 77 -0.65 -5.72 21.38
C PHE A 77 0.69 -5.98 22.09
N ASP A 78 1.54 -6.83 21.51
CA ASP A 78 2.90 -7.03 21.98
C ASP A 78 3.82 -5.89 21.53
N TRP A 79 4.17 -4.98 22.44
CA TRP A 79 5.06 -3.85 22.16
C TRP A 79 6.48 -4.25 21.75
N LYS A 80 6.91 -5.49 22.01
CA LYS A 80 8.20 -5.98 21.55
C LYS A 80 8.27 -6.04 20.02
N VAL A 81 7.15 -6.33 19.34
CA VAL A 81 7.13 -6.39 17.87
C VAL A 81 7.45 -5.04 17.22
N ALA A 82 7.10 -3.93 17.88
CA ALA A 82 7.47 -2.60 17.43
C ALA A 82 8.98 -2.33 17.55
N GLN A 83 9.64 -2.94 18.54
CA GLN A 83 11.09 -2.85 18.71
C GLN A 83 11.84 -3.74 17.71
N ASP A 84 11.33 -4.94 17.47
CA ASP A 84 11.94 -5.89 16.55
C ASP A 84 11.76 -5.48 15.07
N ASN A 85 10.69 -4.73 14.77
CA ASN A 85 10.36 -4.24 13.43
C ASN A 85 10.51 -2.71 13.26
N ARG A 86 11.43 -2.09 14.00
CA ARG A 86 11.69 -0.62 13.96
C ARG A 86 11.86 -0.06 12.55
N GLU A 87 12.47 -0.83 11.65
CA GLU A 87 12.67 -0.42 10.25
C GLU A 87 11.36 -0.33 9.45
N LEU A 88 10.42 -1.24 9.69
CA LEU A 88 9.09 -1.14 9.08
C LEU A 88 8.33 0.03 9.69
N LEU A 89 8.37 0.19 11.01
CA LEU A 89 7.73 1.31 11.68
C LEU A 89 8.24 2.66 11.17
N ARG A 90 9.56 2.79 10.99
CA ARG A 90 10.19 3.97 10.36
C ARG A 90 9.64 4.20 8.95
N PHE A 91 9.58 3.16 8.13
CA PHE A 91 9.05 3.23 6.77
C PHE A 91 7.60 3.72 6.75
N VAL A 92 6.73 3.17 7.60
CA VAL A 92 5.31 3.58 7.69
C VAL A 92 5.18 5.03 8.15
N ARG A 93 5.96 5.46 9.14
CA ARG A 93 5.97 6.86 9.59
C ARG A 93 6.37 7.80 8.46
N SER A 94 7.38 7.44 7.68
CA SER A 94 7.81 8.21 6.51
C SER A 94 6.72 8.26 5.42
N LEU A 95 6.02 7.16 5.14
CA LEU A 95 4.91 7.14 4.18
C LEU A 95 3.75 8.05 4.62
N ILE A 96 3.36 7.99 5.89
CA ILE A 96 2.32 8.85 6.46
C ILE A 96 2.76 10.32 6.38
N GLN A 97 4.01 10.62 6.73
CA GLN A 97 4.55 11.96 6.64
C GLN A 97 4.54 12.46 5.19
N PHE A 98 4.99 11.65 4.23
CA PHE A 98 4.98 11.97 2.81
C PHE A 98 3.56 12.30 2.34
N ARG A 99 2.59 11.42 2.60
CA ARG A 99 1.17 11.65 2.26
C ARG A 99 0.65 12.96 2.86
N ARG A 100 0.97 13.24 4.13
CA ARG A 100 0.49 14.45 4.81
C ARG A 100 1.01 15.74 4.16
N HIS A 101 2.25 15.73 3.67
CA HIS A 101 2.91 16.88 3.04
C HIS A 101 2.70 16.95 1.54
N GLN A 102 1.96 16.00 0.95
CA GLN A 102 1.72 15.95 -0.49
C GLN A 102 0.22 16.11 -0.81
N PRO A 103 -0.28 17.34 -0.99
CA PRO A 103 -1.67 17.60 -1.39
C PRO A 103 -2.14 16.82 -2.62
N THR A 104 -1.23 16.51 -3.55
CA THR A 104 -1.49 15.69 -4.75
C THR A 104 -2.10 14.33 -4.43
N LEU A 105 -1.80 13.73 -3.26
CA LEU A 105 -2.33 12.42 -2.83
C LEU A 105 -3.64 12.51 -2.03
N ARG A 106 -4.10 13.73 -1.76
CA ARG A 106 -5.21 14.03 -0.85
C ARG A 106 -6.22 14.99 -1.51
N ARG A 107 -6.46 14.82 -2.81
CA ARG A 107 -7.39 15.69 -3.55
C ARG A 107 -8.81 15.48 -3.03
N LYS A 108 -9.59 16.57 -3.03
CA LYS A 108 -11.01 16.55 -2.62
C LYS A 108 -11.93 16.16 -3.79
N ALA A 109 -11.48 16.37 -5.01
CA ALA A 109 -12.18 16.05 -6.23
C ALA A 109 -11.48 14.91 -6.98
N PHE A 110 -12.24 14.21 -7.82
CA PHE A 110 -11.70 13.19 -8.71
C PHE A 110 -10.83 13.82 -9.81
N PHE A 111 -9.89 13.03 -10.31
CA PHE A 111 -9.14 13.38 -11.52
C PHE A 111 -10.07 13.42 -12.74
N SER A 112 -9.81 14.37 -13.63
CA SER A 112 -10.64 14.64 -14.81
C SER A 112 -10.02 14.21 -16.13
N GLY A 113 -8.73 13.85 -16.14
CA GLY A 113 -7.95 13.63 -17.37
C GLY A 113 -7.74 14.90 -18.19
N ARG A 114 -7.95 16.08 -17.60
CA ARG A 114 -7.81 17.38 -18.28
C ARG A 114 -6.51 18.06 -17.85
N PRO A 115 -5.96 18.95 -18.70
CA PRO A 115 -4.78 19.71 -18.35
C PRO A 115 -4.89 20.42 -16.99
N ALA A 116 -3.85 20.27 -16.16
CA ALA A 116 -3.68 20.93 -14.88
C ALA A 116 -2.62 22.03 -14.99
N ARG A 117 -1.92 22.32 -13.88
CA ARG A 117 -0.97 23.44 -13.74
C ARG A 117 0.16 23.45 -14.77
N THR A 118 0.66 22.28 -15.17
CA THR A 118 1.81 22.13 -16.09
C THR A 118 1.40 21.97 -17.56
N GLY A 119 0.10 22.04 -17.87
CA GLY A 119 -0.43 21.70 -19.19
C GLY A 119 -0.57 20.19 -19.45
N LEU A 120 0.03 19.35 -18.59
CA LEU A 120 -0.21 17.90 -18.57
C LEU A 120 -1.57 17.59 -17.95
N GLN A 121 -2.17 16.47 -18.33
CA GLN A 121 -3.41 15.99 -17.72
C GLN A 121 -3.21 15.73 -16.23
N ASP A 122 -4.25 15.94 -15.42
CA ASP A 122 -4.16 15.81 -13.97
C ASP A 122 -3.82 14.39 -13.46
N VAL A 123 -4.07 13.40 -14.31
CA VAL A 123 -3.61 12.01 -14.17
C VAL A 123 -3.18 11.46 -15.53
N ASN A 124 -2.07 10.74 -15.57
CA ASN A 124 -1.60 10.04 -16.76
C ASN A 124 -1.20 8.61 -16.39
N TRP A 125 -1.47 7.66 -17.29
CA TRP A 125 -1.21 6.24 -17.09
C TRP A 125 -0.33 5.70 -18.20
N TYR A 126 0.76 5.04 -17.82
CA TYR A 126 1.73 4.48 -18.74
C TYR A 126 1.99 3.01 -18.46
N SER A 127 2.36 2.28 -19.52
CA SER A 127 2.94 0.94 -19.45
C SER A 127 4.37 1.00 -18.88
N ALA A 128 4.97 -0.17 -18.61
CA ALA A 128 6.38 -0.26 -18.22
C ALA A 128 7.34 0.41 -19.23
N LEU A 129 6.97 0.42 -20.52
CA LEU A 129 7.78 1.05 -21.57
C LEU A 129 7.60 2.58 -21.67
N GLY A 130 6.80 3.18 -20.80
CA GLY A 130 6.50 4.62 -20.82
C GLY A 130 5.53 5.04 -21.93
N THR A 131 4.94 4.09 -22.65
CA THR A 131 3.85 4.36 -23.61
C THR A 131 2.51 4.43 -22.89
N ALA A 132 1.47 4.96 -23.55
CA ALA A 132 0.11 4.97 -22.98
C ALA A 132 -0.32 3.54 -22.56
N LEU A 133 -0.90 3.43 -21.36
CA LEU A 133 -1.38 2.16 -20.83
C LEU A 133 -2.58 1.65 -21.66
N ASP A 134 -2.56 0.37 -22.01
CA ASP A 134 -3.64 -0.30 -22.73
C ASP A 134 -4.54 -1.06 -21.75
N TRP A 135 -5.70 -0.47 -21.43
CA TRP A 135 -6.64 -1.03 -20.44
C TRP A 135 -7.27 -2.36 -20.86
N ALA A 136 -7.17 -2.75 -22.13
CA ALA A 136 -7.68 -4.05 -22.58
C ALA A 136 -6.70 -5.20 -22.30
N LYS A 137 -5.45 -4.90 -21.90
CA LYS A 137 -4.41 -5.90 -21.61
C LYS A 137 -4.32 -6.18 -20.11
N ASP A 138 -3.98 -7.41 -19.77
CA ASP A 138 -3.66 -7.83 -18.39
C ASP A 138 -2.21 -7.46 -18.03
N ASP A 139 -1.86 -6.17 -18.16
CA ASP A 139 -0.54 -5.68 -17.80
C ASP A 139 -0.34 -5.74 -16.28
N ARG A 140 0.73 -6.43 -15.86
CA ARG A 140 1.10 -6.58 -14.43
C ARG A 140 1.88 -5.39 -13.88
N CYS A 141 2.14 -4.39 -14.72
CA CYS A 141 2.90 -3.19 -14.38
C CYS A 141 2.19 -1.96 -14.89
N MET A 142 2.19 -0.90 -14.09
CA MET A 142 1.65 0.39 -14.47
C MET A 142 2.46 1.51 -13.82
N ILE A 143 2.53 2.63 -14.53
CA ILE A 143 3.08 3.88 -14.02
C ILE A 143 1.96 4.91 -14.03
N CYS A 144 1.75 5.58 -12.89
CA CYS A 144 0.77 6.63 -12.73
C CYS A 144 1.49 7.95 -12.43
N LEU A 145 1.30 8.95 -13.28
CA LEU A 145 1.75 10.32 -13.02
C LEU A 145 0.55 11.15 -12.56
N LEU A 146 0.60 11.58 -11.30
CA LEU A 146 -0.34 12.54 -10.73
C LEU A 146 0.31 13.91 -10.78
N THR A 147 -0.25 14.85 -11.52
CA THR A 147 0.31 16.20 -11.56
C THR A 147 -0.09 16.99 -10.32
N ALA A 148 0.72 17.96 -9.95
CA ALA A 148 0.41 18.88 -8.87
C ALA A 148 -0.95 19.57 -9.11
N PRO A 149 -1.76 19.73 -8.05
CA PRO A 149 -3.04 20.43 -8.12
C PRO A 149 -2.89 21.87 -8.62
N THR A 150 -4.00 22.44 -9.12
CA THR A 150 -4.02 23.86 -9.53
C THR A 150 -3.90 24.77 -8.29
N PRO A 151 -3.53 26.06 -8.47
CA PRO A 151 -3.53 27.02 -7.37
C PRO A 151 -4.89 27.17 -6.67
N GLU A 152 -6.01 26.92 -7.34
CA GLU A 152 -7.33 26.94 -6.67
C GLU A 152 -7.51 25.75 -5.71
N GLU A 153 -6.95 24.59 -6.05
CA GLU A 153 -7.08 23.36 -5.26
C GLU A 153 -6.03 23.27 -4.15
N ASP A 154 -4.86 23.88 -4.35
CA ASP A 154 -3.78 23.99 -3.38
C ASP A 154 -3.19 25.41 -3.36
N ALA A 155 -3.90 26.30 -2.66
CA ALA A 155 -3.45 27.69 -2.48
C ALA A 155 -2.08 27.81 -1.80
N SER A 156 -1.65 26.79 -1.05
CA SER A 156 -0.32 26.77 -0.41
C SER A 156 0.81 26.42 -1.37
N GLY A 157 0.49 25.87 -2.56
CA GLY A 157 1.45 25.51 -3.58
C GLY A 157 2.46 24.45 -3.13
N LEU A 158 2.10 23.61 -2.16
CA LEU A 158 2.96 22.55 -1.61
C LEU A 158 2.94 21.28 -2.48
N GLY A 159 1.87 21.07 -3.23
CA GLY A 159 1.71 19.96 -4.16
C GLY A 159 2.85 19.87 -5.17
N ARG A 160 3.33 18.66 -5.40
CA ARG A 160 4.29 18.34 -6.46
C ARG A 160 3.73 17.22 -7.32
N ASP A 161 4.27 17.11 -8.54
CA ASP A 161 4.01 15.95 -9.39
C ASP A 161 4.51 14.68 -8.66
N VAL A 162 3.72 13.62 -8.72
CA VAL A 162 4.03 12.33 -8.09
C VAL A 162 3.97 11.25 -9.15
N LEU A 163 5.10 10.59 -9.37
CA LEU A 163 5.20 9.41 -10.22
C LEU A 163 5.15 8.16 -9.33
N VAL A 164 4.12 7.33 -9.52
CA VAL A 164 3.94 6.06 -8.81
C VAL A 164 4.16 4.92 -9.80
N MET A 165 5.07 4.01 -9.47
CA MET A 165 5.34 2.81 -10.27
C MET A 165 4.89 1.58 -9.49
N VAL A 166 4.04 0.76 -10.10
CA VAL A 166 3.54 -0.48 -9.49
C VAL A 166 3.94 -1.63 -10.40
N ASN A 167 4.76 -2.54 -9.88
CA ASN A 167 5.14 -3.78 -10.54
C ASN A 167 4.66 -4.97 -9.71
N ASN A 168 3.72 -5.74 -10.26
CA ASN A 168 3.20 -6.98 -9.69
C ASN A 168 3.62 -8.23 -10.48
N SER A 169 4.55 -8.12 -11.43
CA SER A 169 5.10 -9.28 -12.11
C SER A 169 6.15 -9.99 -11.23
N HIS A 170 6.50 -11.21 -11.63
CA HIS A 170 7.50 -12.01 -10.91
C HIS A 170 8.95 -11.58 -11.22
N GLU A 171 9.13 -10.76 -12.25
CA GLU A 171 10.44 -10.39 -12.78
C GLU A 171 10.58 -8.85 -12.88
N PRO A 172 11.81 -8.32 -12.78
CA PRO A 172 12.05 -6.91 -13.10
C PRO A 172 11.51 -6.56 -14.49
N GLN A 173 10.94 -5.36 -14.62
CA GLN A 173 10.49 -4.81 -15.89
C GLN A 173 11.38 -3.63 -16.28
N PRO A 174 11.52 -3.34 -17.59
CA PRO A 174 12.28 -2.19 -18.08
C PRO A 174 11.71 -0.86 -17.60
#